data_AF-A0A7W3QMX0-F1
#
_entry.id   AF-A0A7W3QMX0-F1
#
_cell.length_a   1.000
_cell.length_b   1.000
_cell.length_c   1.000
_cell.angle_alpha   90.00
_cell.angle_beta   90.00
_cell.angle_gamma   90.00
#
_symmetry.space_group_name_H-M   'P 1'
#
loop_
_entity.id
_entity.type
_entity.pdbx_description
1 polymer ?
#
loop_
_entity_poly.entity_id
_entity_poly.type
_entity_poly.pdbx_seq_one_letter_code
_entity_poly.pdbx_strand_id
1 'polypeptide(L)'
;MVDALTFARSRRVRGYLVGSGEPHIYMAYIGVGWAMARLPRFRWPRLPLDPLLQWFLPEGYGFHQAYFRTEQYVRRHHREPAAPWPFDDPHGYAARAIDQGVGRALWFVGGTDPDVVTALIEGFAPDRRADLYSGAGLAATYAGGVDEDELRSFWKRAGEHRRWVAQGSAFAAEARQRAGLATPHTALATGVFCEMSPDDAAQVCLDLRPDHAAVARWDDRASGPVFERWRQDIADKFASLGRS
;
A
#
# COMPACT_ATOMS: atom_id res chain seq x y z
N MET A 1 -16.76 -8.40 6.48
CA MET A 1 -17.98 -9.03 5.92
C MET A 1 -18.91 -9.57 7.01
N VAL A 2 -18.43 -10.43 7.91
CA VAL A 2 -19.27 -11.04 8.96
C VAL A 2 -19.99 -10.00 9.84
N ASP A 3 -19.34 -8.91 10.24
CA ASP A 3 -19.99 -7.82 10.99
C ASP A 3 -21.17 -7.19 10.24
N ALA A 4 -21.06 -7.05 8.92
CA ALA A 4 -22.09 -6.46 8.07
C ALA A 4 -23.29 -7.40 7.84
N LEU A 5 -23.05 -8.73 7.87
CA LEU A 5 -24.09 -9.75 7.73
C LEU A 5 -24.82 -10.03 9.05
N THR A 6 -24.08 -9.99 10.18
CA THR A 6 -24.62 -10.28 11.52
C THR A 6 -25.10 -9.04 12.27
N PHE A 7 -25.08 -7.87 11.61
CA PHE A 7 -25.36 -6.57 12.24
C PHE A 7 -24.56 -6.34 13.53
N ALA A 8 -23.38 -6.93 13.64
CA ALA A 8 -22.56 -6.86 14.83
C ALA A 8 -21.89 -5.48 15.03
N ARG A 9 -22.19 -4.50 14.16
CA ARG A 9 -21.75 -3.09 14.24
C ARG A 9 -20.23 -2.97 14.39
N SER A 10 -19.49 -3.72 13.58
CA SER A 10 -18.02 -3.74 13.56
C SER A 10 -17.35 -4.27 14.86
N ARG A 11 -18.12 -4.88 15.78
CA ARG A 11 -17.56 -5.38 17.06
C ARG A 11 -16.55 -6.49 16.85
N ARG A 12 -16.75 -7.37 15.85
CA ARG A 12 -15.85 -8.50 15.61
C ARG A 12 -14.54 -8.03 15.01
N VAL A 13 -14.58 -7.18 13.99
CA VAL A 13 -13.36 -6.59 13.42
C VAL A 13 -12.63 -5.73 14.45
N ARG A 14 -13.32 -4.96 15.30
CA ARG A 14 -12.68 -4.25 16.41
C ARG A 14 -11.97 -5.21 17.37
N GLY A 15 -12.64 -6.28 17.79
CA GLY A 15 -12.04 -7.29 18.67
C GLY A 15 -10.84 -7.99 18.04
N TYR A 16 -10.91 -8.27 16.73
CA TYR A 16 -9.78 -8.83 15.97
C TYR A 16 -8.59 -7.87 15.94
N LEU A 17 -8.80 -6.59 15.62
CA LEU A 17 -7.73 -5.59 15.51
C LEU A 17 -6.99 -5.35 16.84
N VAL A 18 -7.68 -5.45 17.97
CA VAL A 18 -7.07 -5.30 19.32
C VAL A 18 -6.49 -6.62 19.84
N GLY A 19 -6.92 -7.75 19.30
CA GLY A 19 -6.45 -9.09 19.68
C GLY A 19 -5.47 -9.67 18.67
N SER A 20 -5.80 -10.83 18.13
CA SER A 20 -4.94 -11.61 17.21
C SER A 20 -4.54 -10.88 15.91
N GLY A 21 -5.23 -9.80 15.55
CA GLY A 21 -4.95 -9.02 14.35
C GLY A 21 -3.93 -7.90 14.54
N GLU A 22 -3.52 -7.59 15.77
CA GLU A 22 -2.59 -6.49 16.07
C GLU A 22 -1.22 -6.66 15.36
N PRO A 23 -0.57 -7.84 15.38
CA PRO A 23 0.68 -8.05 14.63
C PRO A 23 0.50 -7.94 13.11
N HIS A 24 -0.75 -8.02 12.63
CA HIS A 24 -1.11 -8.00 11.22
C HIS A 24 -1.91 -6.74 10.83
N ILE A 25 -1.77 -5.65 11.60
CA ILE A 25 -2.63 -4.47 11.48
C ILE A 25 -2.75 -3.94 10.05
N TYR A 26 -1.64 -3.90 9.28
CA TYR A 26 -1.65 -3.49 7.88
C TYR A 26 -2.51 -4.40 7.01
N MET A 27 -2.34 -5.71 7.12
CA MET A 27 -3.11 -6.68 6.34
C MET A 27 -4.58 -6.71 6.78
N ALA A 28 -4.85 -6.47 8.07
CA ALA A 28 -6.21 -6.35 8.56
C ALA A 28 -6.92 -5.12 7.94
N TYR A 29 -6.24 -3.97 7.86
CA TYR A 29 -6.79 -2.75 7.25
C TYR A 29 -7.00 -2.90 5.74
N ILE A 30 -6.05 -3.52 5.03
CA ILE A 30 -6.19 -3.91 3.63
C ILE A 30 -7.42 -4.82 3.45
N GLY A 31 -7.58 -5.82 4.33
CA GLY A 31 -8.73 -6.74 4.32
C GLY A 31 -10.06 -6.04 4.58
N VAL A 32 -10.09 -4.99 5.40
CA VAL A 32 -11.26 -4.12 5.56
C VAL A 32 -11.58 -3.39 4.26
N GLY A 33 -10.57 -2.83 3.57
CA GLY A 33 -10.72 -2.22 2.25
C GLY A 33 -11.31 -3.19 1.21
N TRP A 34 -10.81 -4.43 1.17
CA TRP A 34 -11.37 -5.51 0.34
C TRP A 34 -12.84 -5.80 0.67
N ALA A 35 -13.20 -5.82 1.96
CA ALA A 35 -14.59 -5.99 2.37
C ALA A 35 -15.47 -4.80 1.91
N MET A 36 -14.96 -3.58 2.00
CA MET A 36 -15.66 -2.36 1.56
C MET A 36 -15.94 -2.36 0.05
N ALA A 37 -15.06 -2.93 -0.77
CA ALA A 37 -15.28 -3.08 -2.22
C ALA A 37 -16.42 -4.05 -2.58
N ARG A 38 -16.83 -4.92 -1.65
CA ARG A 38 -17.95 -5.86 -1.81
C ARG A 38 -19.22 -5.45 -1.07
N LEU A 39 -19.12 -4.56 -0.09
CA LEU A 39 -20.23 -4.13 0.74
C LEU A 39 -20.86 -2.84 0.20
N PRO A 40 -22.21 -2.70 0.23
CA PRO A 40 -22.85 -1.42 0.01
C PRO A 40 -22.28 -0.35 0.96
N ARG A 41 -22.11 0.89 0.48
CA ARG A 41 -21.48 2.00 1.23
C ARG A 41 -22.09 2.22 2.62
N PHE A 42 -23.42 2.09 2.76
CA PHE A 42 -24.11 2.24 4.05
C PHE A 42 -23.77 1.15 5.08
N ARG A 43 -23.12 0.05 4.67
CA ARG A 43 -22.63 -1.03 5.53
C ARG A 43 -21.13 -1.00 5.77
N TRP A 44 -20.43 0.04 5.31
CA TRP A 44 -19.02 0.22 5.60
C TRP A 44 -18.80 0.35 7.12
N PRO A 45 -17.74 -0.28 7.64
CA PRO A 45 -17.52 -0.32 9.08
C PRO A 45 -17.18 1.08 9.60
N ARG A 46 -17.86 1.49 10.68
CA ARG A 46 -17.44 2.64 11.49
C ARG A 46 -16.54 2.12 12.61
N LEU A 47 -15.25 2.38 12.49
CA LEU A 47 -14.22 1.89 13.42
C LEU A 47 -13.41 3.06 13.96
N PRO A 48 -12.93 2.99 15.22
CA PRO A 48 -11.84 3.84 15.64
C PRO A 48 -10.58 3.38 14.90
N LEU A 49 -10.27 4.03 13.78
CA LEU A 49 -9.10 3.74 12.97
C LEU A 49 -7.87 4.50 13.51
N ASP A 50 -6.69 3.91 13.36
CA ASP A 50 -5.45 4.64 13.51
C ASP A 50 -5.38 5.70 12.37
N PRO A 51 -5.28 7.00 12.68
CA PRO A 51 -5.36 8.04 11.66
C PRO A 51 -4.20 8.02 10.65
N LEU A 52 -3.04 7.45 11.02
CA LEU A 52 -1.94 7.22 10.09
C LEU A 52 -2.20 6.01 9.20
N LEU A 53 -2.74 4.92 9.76
CA LEU A 53 -2.89 3.66 9.03
C LEU A 53 -4.21 3.55 8.23
N GLN A 54 -5.21 4.39 8.50
CA GLN A 54 -6.52 4.32 7.83
C GLN A 54 -6.45 4.35 6.29
N TRP A 55 -5.38 4.90 5.71
CA TRP A 55 -5.15 4.95 4.26
C TRP A 55 -4.91 3.57 3.62
N PHE A 56 -4.60 2.54 4.42
CA PHE A 56 -4.60 1.15 3.95
C PHE A 56 -6.02 0.66 3.58
N LEU A 57 -7.11 1.32 4.02
CA LEU A 57 -8.46 0.96 3.58
C LEU A 57 -8.69 1.27 2.09
N PRO A 58 -8.50 2.52 1.60
CA PRO A 58 -8.59 2.81 0.17
C PRO A 58 -7.56 2.04 -0.66
N GLU A 59 -6.36 1.78 -0.12
CA GLU A 59 -5.39 0.90 -0.77
C GLU A 59 -5.96 -0.52 -0.97
N GLY A 60 -6.49 -1.15 0.09
CA GLY A 60 -7.11 -2.46 -0.03
C GLY A 60 -8.31 -2.47 -0.98
N TYR A 61 -9.11 -1.39 -0.98
CA TYR A 61 -10.22 -1.21 -1.92
C TYR A 61 -9.71 -1.16 -3.37
N GLY A 62 -8.67 -0.36 -3.65
CA GLY A 62 -8.07 -0.23 -4.97
C GLY A 62 -7.47 -1.55 -5.48
N PHE A 63 -6.79 -2.28 -4.60
CA PHE A 63 -6.26 -3.61 -4.90
C PHE A 63 -7.38 -4.56 -5.30
N HIS A 64 -8.45 -4.65 -4.49
CA HIS A 64 -9.60 -5.48 -4.82
C HIS A 64 -10.22 -5.12 -6.18
N GLN A 65 -10.46 -3.83 -6.41
CA GLN A 65 -11.08 -3.37 -7.65
C GLN A 65 -10.24 -3.69 -8.88
N ALA A 66 -8.93 -3.42 -8.84
CA ALA A 66 -8.06 -3.74 -9.98
C ALA A 66 -7.93 -5.24 -10.24
N TYR A 67 -7.92 -6.06 -9.18
CA TYR A 67 -7.83 -7.51 -9.31
C TYR A 67 -9.11 -8.13 -9.87
N PHE A 68 -10.29 -7.74 -9.38
CA PHE A 68 -11.56 -8.36 -9.81
C PHE A 68 -12.27 -7.61 -10.95
N ARG A 69 -11.87 -6.38 -11.25
CA ARG A 69 -12.42 -5.55 -12.34
C ARG A 69 -11.29 -5.03 -13.23
N THR A 70 -10.41 -5.93 -13.63
CA THR A 70 -9.21 -5.65 -14.43
C THR A 70 -9.49 -4.82 -15.67
N GLU A 71 -10.54 -5.15 -16.43
CA GLU A 71 -10.93 -4.36 -17.62
C GLU A 71 -11.18 -2.89 -17.27
N GLN A 72 -11.91 -2.63 -16.18
CA GLN A 72 -12.26 -1.27 -15.79
C GLN A 72 -11.06 -0.50 -15.21
N TYR A 73 -10.31 -1.10 -14.28
CA TYR A 73 -9.29 -0.38 -13.50
C TYR A 73 -7.89 -0.46 -14.12
N VAL A 74 -7.56 -1.56 -14.79
CA VAL A 74 -6.24 -1.79 -15.39
C VAL A 74 -6.22 -1.43 -16.86
N ARG A 75 -7.26 -1.75 -17.64
CA ARG A 75 -7.25 -1.46 -19.10
C ARG A 75 -7.80 -0.09 -19.44
N ARG A 76 -8.85 0.35 -18.74
CA ARG A 76 -9.49 1.67 -18.94
C ARG A 76 -9.02 2.73 -17.96
N HIS A 77 -8.11 2.39 -17.05
CA HIS A 77 -7.51 3.29 -16.06
C HIS A 77 -8.56 4.09 -15.25
N HIS A 78 -9.69 3.47 -14.90
CA HIS A 78 -10.78 4.14 -14.16
C HIS A 78 -10.26 4.83 -12.89
N ARG A 79 -10.76 6.04 -12.63
CA ARG A 79 -10.55 6.78 -11.39
C ARG A 79 -11.84 6.74 -10.58
N GLU A 80 -11.76 6.29 -9.34
CA GLU A 80 -12.95 6.32 -8.50
C GLU A 80 -13.35 7.75 -8.14
N PRO A 81 -14.65 8.07 -8.19
CA PRO A 81 -15.15 9.31 -7.65
C PRO A 81 -14.99 9.28 -6.12
N ALA A 82 -15.01 10.47 -5.52
CA ALA A 82 -15.00 10.61 -4.06
C ALA A 82 -16.04 9.70 -3.41
N ALA A 83 -15.60 8.95 -2.40
CA ALA A 83 -16.42 8.00 -1.67
C ALA A 83 -16.58 8.47 -0.21
N PRO A 84 -17.68 8.10 0.46
CA PRO A 84 -17.89 8.41 1.87
C PRO A 84 -17.04 7.47 2.74
N TRP A 85 -15.72 7.67 2.71
CA TRP A 85 -14.78 6.92 3.53
C TRP A 85 -15.16 7.00 5.02
N PRO A 86 -14.83 5.99 5.84
CA PRO A 86 -15.14 5.99 7.28
C PRO A 86 -14.29 6.98 8.09
N PHE A 87 -13.55 7.86 7.40
CA PHE A 87 -12.69 8.92 7.91
C PHE A 87 -12.74 10.11 6.95
N ASP A 88 -12.31 11.27 7.43
CA ASP A 88 -12.29 12.49 6.62
C ASP A 88 -11.14 12.46 5.62
N ASP A 89 -11.43 12.78 4.36
CA ASP A 89 -10.44 12.96 3.29
C ASP A 89 -10.56 14.38 2.71
N PRO A 90 -10.19 15.42 3.46
CA PRO A 90 -10.32 16.81 3.01
C PRO A 90 -9.40 17.15 1.82
N HIS A 91 -8.38 16.31 1.58
CA HIS A 91 -7.34 16.50 0.55
C HIS A 91 -7.64 15.74 -0.75
N GLY A 92 -8.61 14.83 -0.75
CA GLY A 92 -8.85 13.92 -1.88
C GLY A 92 -7.74 12.87 -2.07
N TYR A 93 -6.98 12.58 -1.02
CA TYR A 93 -5.83 11.68 -1.07
C TYR A 93 -6.22 10.21 -1.26
N ALA A 94 -7.47 9.84 -0.94
CA ALA A 94 -7.91 8.46 -1.12
C ALA A 94 -7.75 7.96 -2.56
N ALA A 95 -7.79 8.84 -3.56
CA ALA A 95 -7.52 8.48 -4.95
C ALA A 95 -6.07 7.96 -5.16
N ARG A 96 -5.09 8.59 -4.50
CA ARG A 96 -3.68 8.17 -4.52
C ARG A 96 -3.47 6.87 -3.74
N ALA A 97 -4.12 6.74 -2.58
CA ALA A 97 -4.10 5.49 -1.81
C ALA A 97 -4.73 4.32 -2.60
N ILE A 98 -5.82 4.56 -3.34
CA ILE A 98 -6.39 3.57 -4.27
C ILE A 98 -5.34 3.13 -5.30
N ASP A 99 -4.58 4.06 -5.88
CA ASP A 99 -3.57 3.74 -6.88
C ASP A 99 -2.40 2.93 -6.33
N GLN A 100 -2.03 3.11 -5.06
CA GLN A 100 -1.09 2.20 -4.38
C GLN A 100 -1.64 0.77 -4.36
N GLY A 101 -2.94 0.62 -4.11
CA GLY A 101 -3.64 -0.66 -4.19
C GLY A 101 -3.69 -1.23 -5.61
N VAL A 102 -4.00 -0.40 -6.61
CA VAL A 102 -3.98 -0.79 -8.02
C VAL A 102 -2.58 -1.29 -8.39
N GLY A 103 -1.52 -0.58 -7.99
CA GLY A 103 -0.13 -0.99 -8.21
C GLY A 103 0.17 -2.38 -7.67
N ARG A 104 -0.30 -2.69 -6.46
CA ARG A 104 -0.19 -4.06 -5.91
C ARG A 104 -0.93 -5.08 -6.78
N ALA A 105 -2.11 -4.74 -7.29
CA ALA A 105 -2.88 -5.61 -8.17
C ALA A 105 -2.15 -5.89 -9.48
N LEU A 106 -1.49 -4.87 -10.07
CA LEU A 106 -0.78 -4.99 -11.33
C LEU A 106 0.30 -6.07 -11.29
N TRP A 107 0.98 -6.24 -10.14
CA TRP A 107 1.94 -7.33 -9.95
C TRP A 107 1.31 -8.71 -10.22
N PHE A 108 0.11 -8.96 -9.70
CA PHE A 108 -0.59 -10.23 -9.91
C PHE A 108 -1.25 -10.31 -11.29
N VAL A 109 -1.86 -9.23 -11.76
CA VAL A 109 -2.52 -9.17 -13.08
C VAL A 109 -1.51 -9.34 -14.22
N GLY A 110 -0.30 -8.82 -14.04
CA GLY A 110 0.83 -9.01 -14.96
C GLY A 110 1.51 -10.37 -14.82
N GLY A 111 1.01 -11.26 -13.94
CA GLY A 111 1.59 -12.59 -13.74
C GLY A 111 3.01 -12.54 -13.18
N THR A 112 3.29 -11.53 -12.36
CA THR A 112 4.61 -11.21 -11.78
C THR A 112 5.72 -10.93 -12.79
N ASP A 113 5.41 -10.84 -14.08
CA ASP A 113 6.38 -10.52 -15.13
C ASP A 113 6.74 -9.02 -15.08
N PRO A 114 8.01 -8.66 -14.81
CA PRO A 114 8.47 -7.27 -14.75
C PRO A 114 8.14 -6.43 -15.99
N ASP A 115 8.23 -7.02 -17.19
CA ASP A 115 7.99 -6.33 -18.45
C ASP A 115 6.52 -6.00 -18.61
N VAL A 116 5.66 -6.98 -18.32
CA VAL A 116 4.21 -6.79 -18.37
C VAL A 116 3.76 -5.78 -17.32
N VAL A 117 4.27 -5.89 -16.08
CA VAL A 117 3.89 -4.98 -14.99
C VAL A 117 4.32 -3.55 -15.30
N THR A 118 5.56 -3.33 -15.75
CA THR A 118 6.02 -2.00 -16.18
C THR A 118 5.16 -1.48 -17.32
N ALA A 119 4.91 -2.27 -18.37
CA ALA A 119 4.09 -1.84 -19.51
C ALA A 119 2.67 -1.45 -19.09
N LEU A 120 2.07 -2.18 -18.13
CA LEU A 120 0.77 -1.81 -17.55
C LEU A 120 0.85 -0.47 -16.82
N ILE A 121 1.84 -0.27 -15.94
CA ILE A 121 2.01 0.99 -15.19
C ILE A 121 2.23 2.17 -16.12
N GLU A 122 3.07 2.00 -17.15
CA GLU A 122 3.37 3.07 -18.13
C GLU A 122 2.16 3.46 -18.99
N GLY A 123 1.14 2.59 -19.08
CA GLY A 123 -0.14 2.94 -19.71
C GLY A 123 -0.94 3.99 -18.92
N PHE A 124 -0.73 4.10 -17.60
CA PHE A 124 -1.42 5.08 -16.77
C PHE A 124 -0.85 6.49 -16.97
N ALA A 125 -1.69 7.48 -16.67
CA ALA A 125 -1.27 8.88 -16.67
C ALA A 125 -0.06 9.11 -15.74
N PRO A 126 0.94 9.94 -16.13
CA PRO A 126 2.18 10.10 -15.39
C PRO A 126 2.01 10.44 -13.90
N ASP A 127 0.98 11.21 -13.54
CA ASP A 127 0.69 11.62 -12.16
C ASP A 127 0.33 10.46 -11.23
N ARG A 128 -0.04 9.28 -11.77
CA ARG A 128 -0.42 8.09 -10.99
C ARG A 128 0.73 7.11 -10.79
N ARG A 129 1.78 7.20 -11.61
CA ARG A 129 2.81 6.16 -11.73
C ARG A 129 3.61 5.97 -10.45
N ALA A 130 3.90 7.04 -9.71
CA ALA A 130 4.58 6.96 -8.42
C ALA A 130 3.85 6.05 -7.42
N ASP A 131 2.53 6.19 -7.32
CA ASP A 131 1.71 5.37 -6.43
C ASP A 131 1.60 3.91 -6.93
N LEU A 132 1.47 3.73 -8.25
CA LEU A 132 1.45 2.40 -8.87
C LEU A 132 2.78 1.63 -8.69
N TYR A 133 3.93 2.29 -8.90
CA TYR A 133 5.24 1.69 -8.68
C TYR A 133 5.51 1.39 -7.21
N SER A 134 5.06 2.26 -6.29
CA SER A 134 5.09 1.98 -4.86
C SER A 134 4.31 0.71 -4.51
N GLY A 135 3.08 0.57 -5.03
CA GLY A 135 2.27 -0.63 -4.84
C GLY A 135 2.89 -1.88 -5.45
N ALA A 136 3.40 -1.80 -6.68
CA ALA A 136 4.05 -2.93 -7.36
C ALA A 136 5.33 -3.38 -6.64
N GLY A 137 6.16 -2.44 -6.17
CA GLY A 137 7.34 -2.73 -5.35
C GLY A 137 6.98 -3.42 -4.03
N LEU A 138 5.93 -2.96 -3.35
CA LEU A 138 5.41 -3.63 -2.16
C LEU A 138 4.96 -5.07 -2.47
N ALA A 139 4.20 -5.28 -3.55
CA ALA A 139 3.73 -6.61 -3.93
C ALA A 139 4.89 -7.56 -4.31
N ALA A 140 5.86 -7.08 -5.08
CA ALA A 140 7.06 -7.84 -5.43
C ALA A 140 7.82 -8.31 -4.18
N THR A 141 7.97 -7.45 -3.17
CA THR A 141 8.66 -7.80 -1.91
C THR A 141 7.82 -8.66 -0.96
N TYR A 142 6.51 -8.40 -0.87
CA TYR A 142 5.63 -9.09 0.08
C TYR A 142 5.20 -10.48 -0.42
N ALA A 143 4.87 -10.59 -1.70
CA ALA A 143 4.35 -11.80 -2.34
C ALA A 143 5.42 -12.59 -3.10
N GLY A 144 6.47 -11.92 -3.61
CA GLY A 144 7.49 -12.57 -4.44
C GLY A 144 6.94 -12.98 -5.81
N GLY A 145 7.42 -14.11 -6.32
CA GLY A 145 6.99 -14.71 -7.60
C GLY A 145 8.03 -14.63 -8.71
N VAL A 146 9.20 -14.05 -8.43
CA VAL A 146 10.27 -13.81 -9.40
C VAL A 146 11.65 -14.01 -8.76
N ASP A 147 12.67 -14.15 -9.59
CA ASP A 147 14.07 -14.23 -9.19
C ASP A 147 14.77 -12.86 -9.08
N GLU A 148 16.07 -12.87 -8.77
CA GLU A 148 16.87 -11.65 -8.61
C GLU A 148 17.01 -10.85 -9.91
N ASP A 149 17.21 -11.52 -11.05
CA ASP A 149 17.44 -10.88 -12.34
C ASP A 149 16.15 -10.20 -12.81
N GLU A 150 15.01 -10.82 -12.59
CA GLU A 150 13.69 -10.25 -12.81
C GLU A 150 13.42 -9.04 -11.91
N LEU A 151 13.76 -9.10 -10.62
CA LEU A 151 13.67 -7.93 -9.72
C LEU A 151 14.58 -6.79 -10.18
N ARG A 152 15.82 -7.09 -10.59
CA ARG A 152 16.75 -6.09 -11.15
C ARG A 152 16.22 -5.50 -12.47
N SER A 153 15.55 -6.31 -13.28
CA SER A 153 14.88 -5.89 -14.51
C SER A 153 13.73 -4.90 -14.22
N PHE A 154 12.89 -5.21 -13.22
CA PHE A 154 11.83 -4.32 -12.73
C PHE A 154 12.41 -3.01 -12.18
N TRP A 155 13.44 -3.10 -11.33
CA TRP A 155 14.15 -1.96 -10.76
C TRP A 155 14.70 -1.03 -11.83
N LYS A 156 15.36 -1.58 -12.85
CA LYS A 156 15.92 -0.81 -13.96
C LYS A 156 14.84 -0.01 -14.67
N ARG A 157 13.70 -0.66 -14.96
CA ARG A 157 12.55 -0.10 -15.69
C ARG A 157 11.76 0.93 -14.91
N ALA A 158 11.68 0.79 -13.59
CA ALA A 158 11.04 1.79 -12.73
C ALA A 158 11.63 3.19 -12.89
N GLY A 159 12.88 3.31 -13.35
CA GLY A 159 13.49 4.59 -13.73
C GLY A 159 13.42 5.62 -12.60
N GLU A 160 12.85 6.79 -12.89
CA GLU A 160 12.66 7.87 -11.90
C GLU A 160 11.76 7.50 -10.70
N HIS A 161 11.03 6.38 -10.79
CA HIS A 161 10.14 5.89 -9.74
C HIS A 161 10.80 4.86 -8.81
N ARG A 162 12.10 4.57 -8.95
CA ARG A 162 12.84 3.64 -8.08
C ARG A 162 12.72 3.96 -6.60
N ARG A 163 12.75 5.24 -6.23
CA ARG A 163 12.56 5.65 -4.82
C ARG A 163 11.20 5.20 -4.25
N TRP A 164 10.16 5.16 -5.10
CA TRP A 164 8.83 4.68 -4.72
C TRP A 164 8.78 3.16 -4.63
N VAL A 165 9.48 2.45 -5.52
CA VAL A 165 9.65 0.99 -5.43
C VAL A 165 10.37 0.61 -4.12
N ALA A 166 11.46 1.30 -3.78
CA ALA A 166 12.19 1.09 -2.52
C ALA A 166 11.31 1.37 -1.30
N GLN A 167 10.54 2.46 -1.32
CA GLN A 167 9.57 2.80 -0.28
C GLN A 167 8.53 1.70 -0.08
N GLY A 168 7.92 1.19 -1.16
CA GLY A 168 6.97 0.08 -1.10
C GLY A 168 7.60 -1.22 -0.58
N SER A 169 8.83 -1.52 -1.02
CA SER A 169 9.61 -2.67 -0.54
C SER A 169 9.87 -2.61 0.96
N ALA A 170 10.23 -1.44 1.49
CA ALA A 170 10.44 -1.25 2.93
C ALA A 170 9.16 -1.47 3.76
N PHE A 171 8.00 -1.01 3.29
CA PHE A 171 6.72 -1.34 3.93
C PHE A 171 6.38 -2.82 3.88
N ALA A 172 6.70 -3.53 2.80
CA ALA A 172 6.51 -4.97 2.74
C ALA A 172 7.37 -5.70 3.79
N ALA A 173 8.62 -5.26 3.96
CA ALA A 173 9.51 -5.78 5.00
C ALA A 173 8.98 -5.49 6.41
N GLU A 174 8.57 -4.25 6.69
CA GLU A 174 8.00 -3.88 7.99
C GLU A 174 6.74 -4.68 8.31
N ALA A 175 5.84 -4.87 7.34
CA ALA A 175 4.64 -5.69 7.53
C ALA A 175 4.97 -7.17 7.81
N ARG A 176 6.02 -7.72 7.20
CA ARG A 176 6.48 -9.10 7.42
C ARG A 176 7.15 -9.25 8.79
N GLN A 177 7.99 -8.29 9.18
CA GLN A 177 8.69 -8.32 10.45
C GLN A 177 7.75 -8.11 11.64
N ARG A 178 6.83 -7.14 11.55
CA ARG A 178 5.80 -6.94 12.56
C ARG A 178 4.96 -8.20 12.79
N ALA A 179 4.68 -8.94 11.72
CA ALA A 179 3.93 -10.18 11.77
C ALA A 179 4.74 -11.39 12.27
N GLY A 180 6.07 -11.28 12.42
CA GLY A 180 6.94 -12.43 12.68
C GLY A 180 6.96 -13.47 11.56
N LEU A 181 6.71 -13.03 10.32
CA LEU A 181 6.55 -13.89 9.14
C LEU A 181 7.61 -13.61 8.07
N ALA A 182 8.88 -13.52 8.49
CA ALA A 182 10.00 -13.34 7.57
C ALA A 182 10.04 -14.43 6.51
N THR A 183 10.33 -14.05 5.26
CA THR A 183 10.35 -14.96 4.11
C THR A 183 11.55 -14.70 3.20
N PRO A 184 12.15 -15.73 2.57
CA PRO A 184 13.34 -15.55 1.73
C PRO A 184 13.17 -14.55 0.60
N HIS A 185 11.99 -14.51 -0.06
CA HIS A 185 11.72 -13.56 -1.14
C HIS A 185 11.66 -12.10 -0.67
N THR A 186 11.33 -11.86 0.61
CA THR A 186 11.39 -10.50 1.19
C THR A 186 12.84 -10.05 1.32
N ALA A 187 13.73 -10.92 1.79
CA ALA A 187 15.17 -10.63 1.86
C ALA A 187 15.79 -10.39 0.47
N LEU A 188 15.38 -11.20 -0.52
CA LEU A 188 15.80 -11.01 -1.90
C LEU A 188 15.40 -9.62 -2.43
N ALA A 189 14.12 -9.28 -2.32
CA ALA A 189 13.61 -8.02 -2.87
C ALA A 189 14.10 -6.78 -2.11
N THR A 190 14.26 -6.82 -0.77
CA THR A 190 14.91 -5.71 -0.05
C THR A 190 16.39 -5.59 -0.41
N GLY A 191 17.07 -6.71 -0.64
CA GLY A 191 18.44 -6.71 -1.15
C GLY A 191 18.58 -6.00 -2.50
N VAL A 192 17.62 -6.21 -3.41
CA VAL A 192 17.63 -5.56 -4.73
C VAL A 192 17.15 -4.10 -4.66
N PHE A 193 16.02 -3.84 -4.02
CA PHE A 193 15.35 -2.52 -4.07
C PHE A 193 15.81 -1.54 -3.00
N CYS A 194 16.34 -2.03 -1.88
CA CYS A 194 16.79 -1.20 -0.76
C CYS A 194 18.31 -1.32 -0.52
N GLU A 195 18.97 -2.36 -1.03
CA GLU A 195 20.30 -2.87 -0.59
C GLU A 195 20.41 -2.93 0.94
N MET A 196 19.38 -3.52 1.54
CA MET A 196 19.27 -3.66 2.98
C MET A 196 18.74 -5.05 3.32
N SER A 197 19.05 -5.49 4.54
CA SER A 197 18.31 -6.58 5.15
C SER A 197 16.84 -6.17 5.33
N PRO A 198 15.90 -7.13 5.44
CA PRO A 198 14.52 -6.82 5.78
C PRO A 198 14.38 -6.03 7.08
N ASP A 199 15.23 -6.31 8.08
CA ASP A 199 15.19 -5.62 9.38
C ASP A 199 15.59 -4.16 9.25
N ASP A 200 16.69 -3.87 8.53
CA ASP A 200 17.14 -2.49 8.32
C ASP A 200 16.14 -1.70 7.48
N ALA A 201 15.58 -2.32 6.43
CA ALA A 201 14.55 -1.69 5.60
C ALA A 201 13.27 -1.40 6.41
N ALA A 202 12.86 -2.33 7.27
CA ALA A 202 11.73 -2.12 8.18
C ALA A 202 12.01 -1.02 9.20
N GLN A 203 13.24 -0.95 9.71
CA GLN A 203 13.64 0.05 10.69
C GLN A 203 13.56 1.47 10.11
N VAL A 204 13.88 1.67 8.82
CA VAL A 204 13.66 2.97 8.15
C VAL A 204 12.19 3.43 8.24
N CYS A 205 11.23 2.52 8.04
CA CYS A 205 9.81 2.84 8.16
C CYS A 205 9.45 3.23 9.60
N LEU A 206 10.00 2.54 10.60
CA LEU A 206 9.75 2.79 12.01
C LEU A 206 10.37 4.11 12.49
N ASP A 207 11.62 4.39 12.10
CA ASP A 207 12.36 5.59 12.48
C ASP A 207 11.70 6.87 11.94
N LEU A 208 11.14 6.78 10.73
CA LEU A 208 10.46 7.91 10.08
C LEU A 208 8.97 7.95 10.40
N ARG A 209 8.44 7.01 11.19
CA ARG A 209 7.02 6.97 11.52
C ARG A 209 6.64 8.19 12.36
N PRO A 210 5.68 9.01 11.90
CA PRO A 210 5.25 10.18 12.66
C PRO A 210 4.53 9.76 13.95
N ASP A 211 4.80 10.48 15.03
CA ASP A 211 4.11 10.28 16.30
C ASP A 211 2.64 10.75 16.22
N HIS A 212 1.82 10.32 17.19
CA HIS A 212 0.40 10.69 17.24
C HIS A 212 0.17 12.20 17.29
N ALA A 213 1.10 12.96 17.88
CA ALA A 213 0.98 14.41 17.99
C ALA A 213 1.24 15.09 16.64
N ALA A 214 2.18 14.58 15.83
CA ALA A 214 2.43 15.03 14.47
C ALA A 214 1.21 14.77 13.58
N VAL A 215 0.58 13.59 13.71
CA VAL A 215 -0.65 13.26 12.98
C VAL A 215 -1.78 14.22 13.31
N ALA A 216 -1.96 14.59 14.59
CA ALA A 216 -2.99 15.55 15.00
C ALA A 216 -2.69 17.01 14.60
N ARG A 217 -1.41 17.38 14.46
CA ARG A 217 -0.98 18.76 14.15
C ARG A 217 -0.92 19.06 12.66
N TRP A 218 -0.60 18.08 11.81
CA TRP A 218 -0.17 18.33 10.42
C TRP A 218 -1.19 17.88 9.37
N ASP A 219 -2.38 17.45 9.80
CA ASP A 219 -3.50 17.19 8.89
C ASP A 219 -4.21 18.50 8.49
N ASP A 220 -3.45 19.44 7.90
CA ASP A 220 -3.97 20.69 7.34
C ASP A 220 -4.02 20.64 5.80
N ARG A 221 -4.93 21.43 5.20
CA ARG A 221 -5.16 21.44 3.75
C ARG A 221 -3.95 21.86 2.92
N ALA A 222 -2.94 22.49 3.52
CA ALA A 222 -1.77 23.00 2.81
C ALA A 222 -0.66 21.94 2.68
N SER A 223 -0.59 20.99 3.63
CA SER A 223 0.51 20.04 3.76
C SER A 223 0.21 18.64 3.21
N GLY A 224 -1.07 18.34 2.94
CA GLY A 224 -1.53 16.98 2.59
C GLY A 224 -1.55 16.04 3.80
N PRO A 225 -2.02 14.78 3.65
CA PRO A 225 -2.12 13.89 4.78
C PRO A 225 -0.75 13.45 5.28
N VAL A 226 -0.61 13.33 6.60
CA VAL A 226 0.63 12.91 7.28
C VAL A 226 1.16 11.55 6.79
N PHE A 227 0.27 10.67 6.33
CA PHE A 227 0.65 9.41 5.69
C PHE A 227 1.44 9.61 4.39
N GLU A 228 1.07 10.58 3.55
CA GLU A 228 1.82 10.88 2.33
C GLU A 228 3.20 11.44 2.65
N ARG A 229 3.30 12.30 3.66
CA ARG A 229 4.59 12.80 4.15
C ARG A 229 5.47 11.66 4.63
N TRP A 230 4.93 10.73 5.43
CA TRP A 230 5.68 9.55 5.87
C TRP A 230 6.22 8.72 4.69
N ARG A 231 5.40 8.50 3.66
CA ARG A 231 5.84 7.83 2.43
C ARG A 231 6.94 8.59 1.70
N GLN A 232 6.80 9.91 1.58
CA GLN A 232 7.81 10.77 0.95
C GLN A 232 9.12 10.74 1.72
N ASP A 233 9.08 10.87 3.04
CA ASP A 233 10.27 10.84 3.90
C ASP A 233 11.01 9.49 3.75
N ILE A 234 10.30 8.36 3.69
CA ILE A 234 10.90 7.05 3.42
C ILE A 234 11.52 7.00 2.01
N ALA A 235 10.79 7.43 0.99
CA ALA A 235 11.27 7.43 -0.40
C ALA A 235 12.53 8.31 -0.55
N ASP A 236 12.53 9.49 0.07
CA ASP A 236 13.62 10.45 0.04
C ASP A 236 14.83 9.94 0.84
N LYS A 237 14.59 9.23 1.96
CA LYS A 237 15.66 8.52 2.68
C LYS A 237 16.35 7.51 1.78
N PHE A 238 15.60 6.68 1.04
CA PHE A 238 16.20 5.73 0.11
C PHE A 238 16.91 6.43 -1.05
N ALA A 239 16.33 7.50 -1.62
CA ALA A 239 16.98 8.28 -2.66
C ALA A 239 18.32 8.87 -2.18
N SER A 240 18.40 9.37 -0.93
CA SER A 240 19.64 9.86 -0.32
C SER A 240 20.70 8.78 -0.11
N LEU A 241 20.28 7.50 -0.05
CA LEU A 241 21.14 6.33 0.03
C LEU A 241 21.49 5.75 -1.35
N GLY A 242 21.16 6.46 -2.44
CA GLY A 242 21.48 6.06 -3.81
C GLY A 242 20.40 5.24 -4.51
N ARG A 243 19.17 5.18 -3.98
CA ARG A 243 18.02 4.47 -4.55
C ARG A 243 17.12 5.36 -5.42
N SER A 244 17.73 6.15 -6.32
CA SER A 244 17.02 7.06 -7.23
C SER A 244 16.86 6.52 -8.66
#